data_AF-A0A1V3L036-F1
#
_entry.id   AF-A0A1V3L036-F1
#
_cell.length_a   1.000
_cell.length_b   1.000
_cell.length_c   1.000
_cell.angle_alpha   90.00
_cell.angle_beta   90.00
_cell.angle_gamma   90.00
#
_symmetry.space_group_name_H-M   'P 1'
#
loop_
_entity.id
_entity.type
_entity.pdbx_description
1 polymer ?
#
loop_
_entity_poly.entity_id
_entity_poly.type
_entity_poly.pdbx_seq_one_letter_code
_entity_poly.pdbx_strand_id
1 'polypeptide(L)'
;MKKLLLAISASFLLAACSTTTSISNIPKSPQLYQTYKINDVSNQNVDKRIRQIFMDTLKKRLIDLGYQQGNDLTINYNIQLYDQGNRALRYFVGFGAGKAETTILTTIKNKSGKNIGNIKTNADLKIGFFGGNAEQIIENAAVDVANEIWKSNLLKNNKK
;
A
#
# COMPACT_ATOMS: atom_id res chain seq x y z
N MET A 1 1.17 -3.18 -55.81
CA MET A 1 1.45 -4.44 -55.10
C MET A 1 2.14 -4.12 -53.78
N LYS A 2 1.61 -4.71 -52.69
CA LYS A 2 2.14 -4.82 -51.30
C LYS A 2 2.55 -3.52 -50.58
N LYS A 3 1.57 -2.92 -49.88
CA LYS A 3 1.82 -2.07 -48.70
C LYS A 3 2.26 -2.98 -47.56
N LEU A 4 3.50 -2.81 -47.08
CA LEU A 4 3.99 -3.49 -45.87
C LEU A 4 3.44 -2.71 -44.66
N LEU A 5 2.37 -3.20 -44.05
CA LEU A 5 1.89 -2.68 -42.77
C LEU A 5 2.76 -3.29 -41.67
N LEU A 6 3.65 -2.46 -41.11
CA LEU A 6 4.35 -2.72 -39.86
C LEU A 6 3.31 -2.90 -38.75
N ALA A 7 3.16 -4.13 -38.26
CA ALA A 7 2.38 -4.43 -37.09
C ALA A 7 3.07 -3.80 -35.87
N ILE A 8 2.49 -2.73 -35.34
CA ILE A 8 2.84 -2.20 -34.02
C ILE A 8 2.29 -3.20 -33.02
N SER A 9 3.17 -4.08 -32.53
CA SER A 9 2.88 -4.91 -31.36
C SER A 9 2.72 -3.98 -30.16
N ALA A 10 1.47 -3.63 -29.84
CA ALA A 10 1.14 -2.94 -28.62
C ALA A 10 1.45 -3.87 -27.44
N SER A 11 2.62 -3.67 -26.84
CA SER A 11 2.98 -4.22 -25.54
C SER A 11 2.02 -3.65 -24.51
N PHE A 12 0.85 -4.28 -24.35
CA PHE A 12 -0.06 -4.00 -23.26
C PHE A 12 0.68 -4.29 -21.95
N LEU A 13 1.20 -3.24 -21.31
CA LEU A 13 1.61 -3.27 -19.91
C LEU A 13 0.33 -3.40 -19.09
N LEU A 14 -0.07 -4.64 -18.87
CA LEU A 14 -1.33 -5.02 -18.23
C LEU A 14 -1.23 -4.74 -16.74
N ALA A 15 -1.67 -3.56 -16.35
CA ALA A 15 -1.90 -3.23 -14.95
C ALA A 15 -2.99 -4.19 -14.43
N ALA A 16 -2.62 -5.13 -13.56
CA ALA A 16 -3.60 -5.86 -12.79
C ALA A 16 -4.28 -4.85 -11.85
N CYS A 17 -5.58 -4.62 -12.03
CA CYS A 17 -6.35 -3.77 -11.14
C CYS A 17 -6.62 -4.52 -9.83
N SER A 18 -5.83 -4.23 -8.80
CA SER A 18 -6.23 -4.56 -7.43
C SER A 18 -7.23 -3.53 -6.91
N THR A 19 -8.12 -3.95 -6.02
CA THR A 19 -8.99 -3.03 -5.28
C THR A 19 -8.40 -2.78 -3.90
N THR A 20 -8.34 -1.53 -3.48
CA THR A 20 -7.91 -1.14 -2.14
C THR A 20 -8.97 -0.28 -1.49
N THR A 21 -9.24 -0.52 -0.21
CA THR A 21 -10.16 0.26 0.62
C THR A 21 -9.48 0.61 1.92
N SER A 22 -9.58 1.88 2.33
CA SER A 22 -9.00 2.35 3.58
C SER A 22 -10.03 3.11 4.41
N ILE A 23 -10.08 2.81 5.70
CA ILE A 23 -10.87 3.55 6.69
C ILE A 23 -9.87 4.22 7.64
N SER A 24 -9.87 5.54 7.66
CA SER A 24 -9.01 6.36 8.50
C SER A 24 -9.84 7.07 9.56
N ASN A 25 -9.38 7.05 10.82
CA ASN A 25 -9.96 7.85 11.90
C ASN A 25 -8.99 8.93 12.42
N ILE A 26 -8.01 9.30 11.59
CA ILE A 26 -7.07 10.37 11.93
C ILE A 26 -7.84 11.69 11.96
N PRO A 27 -7.84 12.43 13.08
CA PRO A 27 -8.46 13.73 13.14
C PRO A 27 -7.69 14.71 12.25
N LYS A 28 -8.42 15.60 11.57
CA LYS A 28 -7.80 16.79 10.98
C LYS A 28 -7.24 17.63 12.13
N SER A 29 -5.92 17.66 12.26
CA SER A 29 -5.23 18.32 13.36
C SER A 29 -4.61 19.63 12.87
N PRO A 30 -4.75 20.75 13.61
CA PRO A 30 -3.98 21.97 13.32
C PRO A 30 -2.49 21.80 13.67
N GLN A 31 -2.15 20.80 14.50
CA GLN A 31 -0.78 20.50 14.87
C GLN A 31 -0.07 19.77 13.72
N LEU A 32 0.88 20.47 13.11
CA LEU A 32 1.73 19.97 12.04
C LEU A 32 3.00 19.33 12.62
N TYR A 33 3.22 18.07 12.28
CA TYR A 33 4.46 17.35 12.56
C TYR A 33 5.41 17.48 11.37
N GLN A 34 6.73 17.41 11.58
CA GLN A 34 7.70 17.60 10.49
C GLN A 34 8.29 16.28 9.99
N THR A 35 8.47 15.33 10.91
CA THR A 35 9.22 14.10 10.61
C THR A 35 8.51 12.83 11.05
N TYR A 36 8.87 11.70 10.43
CA TYR A 36 8.28 10.39 10.74
C TYR A 36 9.32 9.27 10.84
N LYS A 37 9.00 8.25 11.64
CA LYS A 37 9.61 6.92 11.55
C LYS A 37 8.55 5.86 11.34
N ILE A 38 8.95 4.75 10.73
CA ILE A 38 8.10 3.59 10.46
C ILE A 38 8.60 2.42 11.29
N ASN A 39 7.69 1.71 11.93
CA ASN A 39 7.97 0.46 12.64
C ASN A 39 7.07 -0.67 12.11
N ASP A 40 7.68 -1.83 11.89
CA ASP A 40 6.96 -3.09 11.69
C ASP A 40 6.59 -3.68 13.05
N VAL A 41 5.29 -3.85 13.30
CA VAL A 41 4.76 -4.56 14.48
C VAL A 41 3.93 -5.78 14.07
N SER A 42 4.12 -6.26 12.83
CA SER A 42 3.45 -7.44 12.30
C SER A 42 3.91 -8.72 13.00
N ASN A 43 3.07 -9.75 12.97
CA ASN A 43 3.47 -11.07 13.44
C ASN A 43 4.60 -11.65 12.55
N GLN A 44 5.55 -12.37 13.15
CA GLN A 44 6.68 -13.01 12.42
C GLN A 44 6.23 -14.08 11.42
N ASN A 45 5.00 -14.59 11.55
CA ASN A 45 4.41 -15.53 10.59
C ASN A 45 4.11 -14.89 9.23
N VAL A 46 4.06 -13.55 9.14
CA VAL A 46 4.02 -12.87 7.85
C VAL A 46 5.44 -12.86 7.27
N ASP A 47 5.55 -13.35 6.05
CA ASP A 47 6.82 -13.45 5.32
C ASP A 47 7.60 -12.13 5.38
N LYS A 48 8.88 -12.22 5.75
CA LYS A 48 9.77 -11.06 5.92
C LYS A 48 9.85 -10.20 4.65
N ARG A 49 9.81 -10.81 3.48
CA ARG A 49 9.83 -10.13 2.18
C ARG A 49 8.57 -9.30 1.98
N ILE A 50 7.41 -9.80 2.38
CA ILE A 50 6.14 -9.07 2.30
C ILE A 50 6.16 -7.85 3.22
N ARG A 51 6.67 -8.04 4.45
CA ARG A 51 6.86 -6.94 5.41
C ARG A 51 7.82 -5.86 4.85
N GLN A 52 8.90 -6.28 4.20
CA GLN A 52 9.86 -5.40 3.56
C GLN A 52 9.25 -4.60 2.40
N ILE A 53 8.50 -5.26 1.51
CA ILE A 53 7.81 -4.60 0.38
C ILE A 53 6.88 -3.50 0.89
N PHE A 54 6.09 -3.78 1.93
CA PHE A 54 5.21 -2.77 2.53
C PHE A 54 6.02 -1.58 3.07
N MET A 55 7.05 -1.84 3.88
CA MET A 55 7.87 -0.81 4.50
C MET A 55 8.54 0.09 3.45
N ASP A 56 9.18 -0.50 2.45
CA ASP A 56 9.91 0.23 1.42
C ASP A 56 8.96 1.06 0.56
N THR A 57 7.81 0.50 0.20
CA THR A 57 6.79 1.21 -0.59
C THR A 57 6.19 2.37 0.20
N LEU A 58 5.83 2.16 1.46
CA LEU A 58 5.32 3.20 2.35
C LEU A 58 6.35 4.32 2.52
N LYS A 59 7.61 3.96 2.81
CA LYS A 59 8.71 4.91 2.97
C LYS A 59 8.90 5.74 1.70
N LYS A 60 9.00 5.09 0.54
CA LYS A 60 9.17 5.75 -0.76
C LYS A 60 8.02 6.71 -1.04
N ARG A 61 6.77 6.27 -0.86
CA ARG A 61 5.60 7.11 -1.13
C ARG A 61 5.51 8.31 -0.19
N LEU A 62 5.85 8.16 1.09
CA LEU A 62 5.90 9.28 2.03
C LEU A 62 6.97 10.32 1.63
N ILE A 63 8.14 9.87 1.17
CA ILE A 63 9.20 10.74 0.63
C ILE A 63 8.69 11.48 -0.62
N ASP A 64 8.05 10.75 -1.55
CA ASP A 64 7.48 11.34 -2.78
C ASP A 64 6.40 12.40 -2.47
N LEU A 65 5.68 12.24 -1.35
CA LEU A 65 4.68 13.19 -0.84
C LEU A 65 5.29 14.37 -0.07
N GLY A 66 6.62 14.42 0.09
CA GLY A 66 7.35 15.54 0.68
C GLY A 66 7.63 15.42 2.17
N TYR A 67 7.53 14.21 2.74
CA TYR A 67 7.81 13.94 4.15
C TYR A 67 9.26 13.53 4.40
N GLN A 68 9.75 13.79 5.61
CA GLN A 68 11.13 13.55 6.01
C GLN A 68 11.22 12.53 7.15
N GLN A 69 12.27 11.71 7.13
CA GLN A 69 12.53 10.78 8.22
C GLN A 69 12.93 11.52 9.51
N GLY A 70 12.45 11.05 10.66
CA GLY A 70 12.75 11.57 12.00
C GLY A 70 11.82 10.97 13.05
N ASN A 71 11.54 11.70 14.13
CA ASN A 71 10.96 11.10 15.35
C ASN A 71 9.70 11.82 15.87
N ASP A 72 9.09 12.73 15.11
CA ASP A 72 7.89 13.44 15.58
C ASP A 72 6.63 12.54 15.56
N LEU A 73 6.47 11.78 14.47
CA LEU A 73 5.46 10.75 14.33
C LEU A 73 6.08 9.35 14.26
N THR A 74 5.42 8.40 14.90
CA THR A 74 5.70 6.98 14.77
C THR A 74 4.54 6.31 14.04
N ILE A 75 4.79 5.80 12.85
CA ILE A 75 3.85 5.04 12.03
C ILE A 75 4.14 3.56 12.28
N ASN A 76 3.29 2.89 13.06
CA ASN A 76 3.40 1.45 13.30
C ASN A 76 2.44 0.74 12.36
N TYR A 77 2.94 -0.15 11.50
CA TYR A 77 2.06 -0.99 10.68
C TYR A 77 2.06 -2.42 11.16
N ASN A 78 0.90 -3.06 11.09
CA ASN A 78 0.67 -4.45 11.41
C ASN A 78 -0.03 -5.11 10.22
N ILE A 79 0.67 -5.95 9.47
CA ILE A 79 0.06 -6.83 8.47
C ILE A 79 -0.65 -7.95 9.24
N GLN A 80 -1.97 -7.82 9.39
CA GLN A 80 -2.79 -8.76 10.15
C GLN A 80 -3.11 -10.02 9.34
N LEU A 81 -3.26 -9.85 8.04
CA LEU A 81 -3.54 -10.92 7.09
C LEU A 81 -2.75 -10.67 5.81
N TYR A 82 -2.11 -11.72 5.30
CA TYR A 82 -1.64 -11.78 3.93
C TYR A 82 -1.90 -13.18 3.39
N ASP A 83 -2.77 -13.26 2.39
CA ASP A 83 -3.00 -14.47 1.61
C ASP A 83 -2.67 -14.16 0.15
N GLN A 84 -1.65 -14.84 -0.38
CA GLN A 84 -1.25 -14.72 -1.78
C GLN A 84 -2.30 -15.32 -2.74
N GLY A 85 -3.24 -16.11 -2.21
CA GLY A 85 -4.23 -16.85 -2.96
C GLY A 85 -3.61 -17.86 -3.91
N ASN A 86 -4.38 -18.26 -4.92
CA ASN A 86 -3.92 -19.17 -5.96
C ASN A 86 -4.00 -18.50 -7.33
N ARG A 87 -2.83 -18.17 -7.88
CA ARG A 87 -2.72 -17.49 -9.17
C ARG A 87 -3.29 -18.31 -10.33
N ALA A 88 -3.12 -19.65 -10.30
CA ALA A 88 -3.68 -20.52 -11.34
C ALA A 88 -5.21 -20.50 -11.33
N LEU A 89 -5.83 -20.55 -10.14
CA LEU A 89 -7.28 -20.42 -10.03
C LEU A 89 -7.78 -19.05 -10.51
N ARG A 90 -7.05 -17.95 -10.20
CA ARG A 90 -7.39 -16.61 -10.74
C ARG A 90 -7.34 -16.56 -12.26
N TYR A 91 -6.45 -17.33 -12.86
CA TYR A 91 -6.26 -17.36 -14.31
C TYR A 91 -7.27 -18.27 -15.03
N PHE A 92 -7.43 -19.50 -14.56
CA PHE A 92 -8.18 -20.54 -15.26
C PHE A 92 -9.66 -20.59 -14.89
N VAL A 93 -10.01 -20.25 -13.64
CA VAL A 93 -11.41 -20.29 -13.17
C VAL A 93 -12.04 -18.90 -13.22
N GLY A 94 -11.29 -17.87 -12.83
CA GLY A 94 -11.82 -16.50 -12.77
C GLY A 94 -12.86 -16.31 -11.67
N PHE A 95 -13.71 -15.29 -11.79
CA PHE A 95 -14.82 -14.99 -10.86
C PHE A 95 -14.42 -14.88 -9.36
N GLY A 96 -13.19 -14.46 -9.07
CA GLY A 96 -12.68 -14.33 -7.70
C GLY A 96 -12.11 -15.62 -7.10
N ALA A 97 -12.10 -16.74 -7.83
CA ALA A 97 -11.42 -17.96 -7.40
C ALA A 97 -9.91 -17.70 -7.23
N GLY A 98 -9.33 -18.15 -6.12
CA GLY A 98 -7.91 -17.94 -5.82
C GLY A 98 -7.50 -16.50 -5.52
N LYS A 99 -8.45 -15.62 -5.17
CA LYS A 99 -8.22 -14.21 -4.76
C LYS A 99 -7.01 -14.08 -3.82
N ALA A 100 -6.17 -13.08 -4.06
CA ALA A 100 -5.19 -12.65 -3.07
C ALA A 100 -5.79 -11.52 -2.21
N GLU A 101 -5.48 -11.50 -0.92
CA GLU A 101 -5.96 -10.46 0.00
C GLU A 101 -4.97 -10.10 1.09
N THR A 102 -5.10 -8.87 1.59
CA THR A 102 -4.36 -8.41 2.76
C THR A 102 -5.20 -7.46 3.61
N THR A 103 -4.95 -7.48 4.91
CA THR A 103 -5.48 -6.52 5.88
C THR A 103 -4.33 -5.95 6.68
N ILE A 104 -4.24 -4.62 6.73
CA ILE A 104 -3.17 -3.89 7.39
C ILE A 104 -3.78 -2.87 8.33
N LEU A 105 -3.33 -2.90 9.59
CA LEU A 105 -3.66 -1.89 10.58
C LEU A 105 -2.45 -1.00 10.79
N THR A 106 -2.59 0.29 10.51
CA THR A 106 -1.56 1.30 10.76
C THR A 106 -2.00 2.18 11.92
N THR A 107 -1.16 2.31 12.94
CA THR A 107 -1.38 3.19 14.10
C THR A 107 -0.34 4.30 14.11
N ILE A 108 -0.81 5.54 14.19
CA ILE A 108 0.03 6.74 14.19
C ILE A 108 0.08 7.28 15.61
N LYS A 109 1.30 7.44 16.12
CA LYS A 109 1.56 8.02 17.45
C LYS A 109 2.42 9.26 17.34
N ASN A 110 2.21 10.22 18.24
CA ASN A 110 3.13 11.35 18.39
C ASN A 110 4.40 10.94 19.16
N LYS A 111 5.36 11.86 19.29
CA LYS A 111 6.60 11.68 20.05
C LYS A 111 6.39 11.31 21.53
N SER A 112 5.27 11.69 22.14
CA SER A 112 4.93 11.31 23.52
C SER A 112 4.29 9.91 23.61
N GLY A 113 4.14 9.20 22.50
CA GLY A 113 3.51 7.88 22.43
C GLY A 113 1.98 7.91 22.42
N LYS A 114 1.34 9.09 22.42
CA LYS A 114 -0.12 9.23 22.34
C LYS A 114 -0.59 8.79 20.95
N ASN A 115 -1.62 7.95 20.91
CA ASN A 115 -2.28 7.58 19.65
C ASN A 115 -3.00 8.79 19.06
N ILE A 116 -2.67 9.12 17.81
CA ILE A 116 -3.28 10.19 17.03
C ILE A 116 -4.43 9.63 16.20
N GLY A 117 -4.30 8.41 15.69
CA GLY A 117 -5.29 7.78 14.84
C GLY A 117 -4.78 6.48 14.25
N ASN A 118 -5.67 5.79 13.55
CA ASN A 118 -5.45 4.53 12.89
C ASN A 118 -5.99 4.56 11.46
N ILE A 119 -5.37 3.78 10.61
CA ILE A 119 -5.83 3.48 9.25
C ILE A 119 -5.96 1.96 9.17
N LYS A 120 -7.14 1.47 8.82
CA LYS A 120 -7.34 0.07 8.43
C LYS A 120 -7.44 0.01 6.91
N THR A 121 -6.53 -0.70 6.28
CA THR A 121 -6.49 -0.87 4.83
C THR A 121 -6.69 -2.33 4.47
N ASN A 122 -7.67 -2.59 3.60
CA ASN A 122 -7.88 -3.91 3.00
C ASN A 122 -7.60 -3.79 1.50
N ALA A 123 -6.81 -4.70 0.96
CA ALA A 123 -6.57 -4.78 -0.47
C ALA A 123 -6.83 -6.21 -0.97
N ASP A 124 -7.41 -6.32 -2.16
CA ASP A 124 -7.64 -7.60 -2.81
C ASP A 124 -7.34 -7.57 -4.30
N LEU A 125 -6.97 -8.74 -4.82
CA LEU A 125 -6.77 -9.01 -6.23
C LEU A 125 -7.66 -10.18 -6.63
N LYS A 126 -8.82 -9.85 -7.20
CA LYS A 126 -9.84 -10.81 -7.65
C LYS A 126 -9.68 -11.22 -9.11
N ILE A 127 -9.34 -10.26 -9.98
CA ILE A 127 -9.27 -10.45 -11.43
C ILE A 127 -8.07 -9.66 -11.95
N GLY A 128 -7.24 -10.30 -12.77
CA GLY A 128 -6.19 -9.64 -13.54
C GLY A 128 -5.95 -10.43 -14.81
N PHE A 129 -5.75 -9.75 -15.94
CA PHE A 129 -5.25 -10.41 -17.14
C PHE A 129 -3.88 -11.03 -16.78
N PHE A 130 -3.73 -12.36 -16.89
CA PHE A 130 -2.60 -13.18 -16.36
C PHE A 130 -2.53 -13.41 -14.83
N GLY A 131 -3.64 -13.23 -14.10
CA GLY A 131 -3.77 -13.60 -12.69
C GLY A 131 -3.06 -12.67 -11.68
N GLY A 132 -2.28 -11.68 -12.16
CA GLY A 132 -1.61 -10.63 -11.38
C GLY A 132 -0.62 -11.11 -10.30
N ASN A 133 0.20 -10.19 -9.78
CA ASN A 133 1.12 -10.46 -8.67
C ASN A 133 0.44 -10.11 -7.32
N ALA A 134 0.43 -11.06 -6.39
CA ALA A 134 -0.10 -10.85 -5.04
C ALA A 134 0.75 -9.91 -4.18
N GLU A 135 1.93 -9.50 -4.62
CA GLU A 135 2.69 -8.43 -3.95
C GLU A 135 2.14 -7.04 -4.25
N GLN A 136 1.48 -6.88 -5.40
CA GLN A 136 0.95 -5.60 -5.81
C GLN A 136 -0.13 -5.09 -4.85
N ILE A 137 -0.90 -5.97 -4.20
CA ILE A 137 -1.87 -5.56 -3.17
C ILE A 137 -1.19 -5.00 -1.92
N ILE A 138 0.05 -5.42 -1.63
CA ILE A 138 0.84 -4.92 -0.51
C ILE A 138 1.41 -3.54 -0.84
N GLU A 139 1.94 -3.39 -2.06
CA GLU A 139 2.41 -2.10 -2.57
C GLU A 139 1.27 -1.07 -2.58
N ASN A 140 0.11 -1.44 -3.11
CA ASN A 140 -1.05 -0.56 -3.18
C ASN A 140 -1.62 -0.22 -1.81
N ALA A 141 -1.65 -1.17 -0.87
CA ALA A 141 -2.02 -0.88 0.51
C ALA A 141 -1.05 0.11 1.17
N ALA A 142 0.26 -0.02 0.94
CA ALA A 142 1.27 0.90 1.46
C ALA A 142 1.11 2.32 0.88
N VAL A 143 0.84 2.41 -0.42
CA VAL A 143 0.55 3.69 -1.11
C VAL A 143 -0.70 4.35 -0.53
N ASP A 144 -1.77 3.57 -0.30
CA ASP A 144 -3.01 4.09 0.26
C ASP A 144 -2.85 4.57 1.70
N VAL A 145 -2.11 3.84 2.54
CA VAL A 145 -1.77 4.31 3.90
C VAL A 145 -1.03 5.65 3.84
N ALA A 146 -0.04 5.80 2.96
CA ALA A 146 0.68 7.06 2.79
C ALA A 146 -0.24 8.20 2.33
N ASN A 147 -1.15 7.91 1.39
CA ASN A 147 -2.10 8.88 0.88
C ASN A 147 -3.12 9.30 1.95
N GLU A 148 -3.59 8.39 2.81
CA GLU A 148 -4.49 8.71 3.94
C GLU A 148 -3.78 9.58 5.00
N ILE A 149 -2.50 9.29 5.28
CA ILE A 149 -1.67 10.18 6.11
C ILE A 149 -1.59 11.57 5.48
N TRP A 150 -1.41 11.65 4.16
CA TRP A 150 -1.34 12.92 3.47
C TRP A 150 -2.64 13.72 3.49
N LYS A 151 -3.77 13.07 3.20
CA LYS A 151 -5.11 13.69 3.28
C LYS A 151 -5.45 14.23 4.67
N SER A 152 -4.85 13.65 5.72
CA SER A 152 -5.07 14.09 7.11
C SER A 152 -4.38 15.41 7.46
N ASN A 153 -3.44 15.89 6.63
CA ASN A 153 -2.59 17.05 6.88
C ASN A 153 -1.80 16.98 8.21
N LEU A 154 -1.52 15.78 8.74
CA LEU A 154 -0.72 15.64 9.96
C LEU A 154 0.73 16.12 9.78
N LEU A 155 1.31 15.91 8.60
CA LEU A 155 2.70 16.23 8.32
C LEU A 155 2.80 17.48 7.44
N LYS A 156 3.71 18.38 7.80
CA LYS A 156 4.05 19.56 6.99
C LYS A 156 4.74 19.08 5.72
N ASN A 157 4.12 19.33 4.57
CA ASN A 157 4.76 19.10 3.27
C ASN A 157 5.80 20.21 3.04
N ASN A 158 7.05 19.83 2.82
CA ASN A 158 8.14 20.78 2.56
C ASN A 158 8.27 21.18 1.09
N LYS A 159 7.38 20.71 0.19
CA LYS A 159 7.37 21.15 -1.20
C LYS A 159 6.93 22.63 -1.28
N LYS A 160 7.93 23.51 -1.34
CA LYS A 160 7.82 24.86 -1.92
C LYS A 160 7.71 24.76 -3.42
#